data_AF-A0A2E0YEK8-F1
#
_entry.id   AF-A0A2E0YEK8-F1
#
_cell.length_a   1.000
_cell.length_b   1.000
_cell.length_c   1.000
_cell.angle_alpha   90.00
_cell.angle_beta   90.00
_cell.angle_gamma   90.00
#
_symmetry.space_group_name_H-M   'P 1'
#
loop_
_entity.id
_entity.type
_entity.pdbx_description
1 polymer ?
#
loop_
_entity_poly.entity_id
_entity_poly.type
_entity_poly.pdbx_seq_one_letter_code
_entity_poly.pdbx_strand_id
1 'polypeptide(L)'
;MMMLISVSLMPVVSAQDTDQDGVLDDEDACPNEYGEAENGCPDSDDDGVPDNEDEFPDNPDEQYDDDGDGVGNNEDAFPEDENEQYDSDNDGVGDNEDAFPEDPYEQYDTDNDGVGDNEDAFPEDPDEQYNSDGDGLGDNGDNCPYEYAMTEDGCPKEETMYVQYKDFNDETHNCDDRTGNGESINDSNEECWDGYLRQDKNEIKIVSENLNNAKDSNKG
;
A
#
# COMPACT_ATOMS: atom_id res chain seq x y z
N MET A 1 -35.67 -74.45 -65.00
CA MET A 1 -35.63 -74.81 -63.57
C MET A 1 -34.93 -73.65 -62.87
N MET A 2 -35.68 -72.91 -62.06
CA MET A 2 -35.29 -71.64 -61.43
C MET A 2 -33.96 -71.80 -60.69
N MET A 3 -32.95 -70.99 -61.04
CA MET A 3 -31.76 -70.84 -60.20
C MET A 3 -32.19 -70.07 -58.95
N LEU A 4 -32.26 -70.78 -57.83
CA LEU A 4 -32.36 -70.16 -56.50
C LEU A 4 -31.02 -69.50 -56.22
N ILE A 5 -30.96 -68.18 -56.38
CA ILE A 5 -29.86 -67.37 -55.89
C ILE A 5 -30.03 -67.33 -54.36
N SER A 6 -29.22 -68.12 -53.66
CA SER A 6 -29.11 -68.05 -52.20
C SER A 6 -28.42 -66.72 -51.86
N VAL A 7 -29.21 -65.70 -51.54
CA VAL A 7 -28.70 -64.45 -50.97
C VAL A 7 -28.22 -64.79 -49.55
N SER A 8 -26.91 -64.93 -49.40
CA SER A 8 -26.26 -64.98 -48.10
C SER A 8 -26.41 -63.60 -47.47
N LEU A 9 -27.36 -63.45 -46.53
CA LEU A 9 -27.34 -62.32 -45.60
C LEU A 9 -26.01 -62.40 -44.83
N MET A 10 -25.05 -61.56 -45.18
CA MET A 10 -24.03 -61.20 -44.21
C MET A 10 -24.76 -60.52 -43.03
N PRO A 11 -24.37 -60.78 -41.77
CA PRO A 11 -24.87 -59.95 -40.69
C PRO A 11 -24.45 -58.51 -41.03
N VAL A 12 -25.43 -57.67 -41.30
CA VAL A 12 -25.23 -56.23 -41.27
C VAL A 12 -24.85 -55.96 -39.83
N VAL A 13 -23.58 -55.66 -39.57
CA VAL A 13 -23.23 -54.87 -38.39
C VAL A 13 -23.96 -53.57 -38.63
N SER A 14 -25.18 -53.47 -38.10
CA SER A 14 -25.84 -52.18 -37.99
C SER A 14 -24.99 -51.45 -36.98
N ALA A 15 -24.37 -50.36 -37.41
CA ALA A 15 -23.86 -49.39 -36.46
C ALA A 15 -25.03 -49.05 -35.52
N GLN A 16 -24.74 -49.08 -34.22
CA GLN A 16 -25.70 -48.73 -33.18
C GLN A 16 -25.59 -47.23 -32.97
N ASP A 17 -26.73 -46.63 -32.70
CA ASP A 17 -26.94 -45.21 -32.43
C ASP A 17 -28.09 -45.22 -31.42
N THR A 18 -27.72 -45.15 -30.16
CA THR A 18 -28.57 -45.51 -29.03
C THR A 18 -29.53 -44.38 -28.65
N ASP A 19 -29.09 -43.13 -28.73
CA ASP A 19 -29.87 -41.91 -28.46
C ASP A 19 -30.46 -41.25 -29.71
N GLN A 20 -30.10 -41.70 -30.91
CA GLN A 20 -30.65 -41.26 -32.20
C GLN A 20 -30.33 -39.80 -32.53
N ASP A 21 -29.15 -39.33 -32.14
CA ASP A 21 -28.66 -38.00 -32.48
C ASP A 21 -27.97 -37.93 -33.85
N GLY A 22 -27.64 -39.09 -34.42
CA GLY A 22 -27.03 -39.23 -35.74
C GLY A 22 -25.52 -39.49 -35.70
N VAL A 23 -24.91 -39.55 -34.52
CA VAL A 23 -23.57 -40.08 -34.25
C VAL A 23 -23.70 -41.56 -33.86
N LEU A 24 -22.72 -42.39 -34.23
CA LEU A 24 -22.77 -43.82 -33.92
C LEU A 24 -22.13 -44.06 -32.55
N ASP A 25 -22.63 -45.04 -31.78
CA ASP A 25 -22.13 -45.36 -30.43
C ASP A 25 -20.60 -45.56 -30.35
N ASP A 26 -19.93 -45.95 -31.45
CA ASP A 26 -18.47 -46.12 -31.51
C ASP A 26 -17.68 -44.86 -31.88
N GLU A 27 -18.37 -43.81 -32.33
CA GLU A 27 -17.86 -42.47 -32.67
C GLU A 27 -18.41 -41.38 -31.72
N ASP A 28 -19.37 -41.72 -30.87
CA ASP A 28 -20.07 -40.85 -29.93
C ASP A 28 -19.39 -40.82 -28.55
N ALA A 29 -19.13 -39.61 -28.05
CA ALA A 29 -18.55 -39.39 -26.73
C ALA A 29 -19.58 -39.54 -25.60
N CYS A 30 -20.88 -39.38 -25.91
CA CYS A 30 -22.01 -39.50 -25.02
C CYS A 30 -23.09 -40.48 -25.54
N PRO A 31 -22.80 -41.80 -25.70
CA PRO A 31 -23.65 -42.77 -26.43
C PRO A 31 -25.05 -43.07 -25.88
N ASN A 32 -25.50 -42.36 -24.84
CA ASN A 32 -26.84 -42.54 -24.28
C ASN A 32 -27.55 -41.20 -24.06
N GLU A 33 -26.95 -40.08 -24.49
CA GLU A 33 -27.43 -38.73 -24.27
C GLU A 33 -27.43 -38.01 -25.60
N TYR A 34 -28.62 -37.60 -26.06
CA TYR A 34 -28.75 -36.92 -27.35
C TYR A 34 -27.93 -35.62 -27.37
N GLY A 35 -26.98 -35.50 -28.31
CA GLY A 35 -26.19 -34.29 -28.53
C GLY A 35 -26.35 -33.71 -29.94
N GLU A 36 -26.39 -32.38 -30.07
CA GLU A 36 -26.32 -31.73 -31.40
C GLU A 36 -24.87 -31.46 -31.84
N ALA A 37 -23.91 -31.54 -30.92
CA ALA A 37 -22.50 -31.31 -31.18
C ALA A 37 -21.85 -32.41 -32.05
N GLU A 38 -20.72 -32.11 -32.70
CA GLU A 38 -20.05 -33.07 -33.60
C GLU A 38 -19.61 -34.38 -32.91
N ASN A 39 -19.47 -34.38 -31.59
CA ASN A 39 -19.06 -35.55 -30.79
C ASN A 39 -20.24 -36.35 -30.20
N GLY A 40 -21.50 -35.98 -30.48
CA GLY A 40 -22.70 -36.64 -29.95
C GLY A 40 -23.05 -36.27 -28.50
N CYS A 41 -22.40 -35.26 -27.92
CA CYS A 41 -22.71 -34.80 -26.56
C CYS A 41 -23.64 -33.58 -26.55
N PRO A 42 -24.49 -33.44 -25.51
CA PRO A 42 -25.24 -32.21 -25.26
C PRO A 42 -24.32 -30.99 -25.11
N ASP A 43 -24.83 -29.83 -25.49
CA ASP A 43 -24.25 -28.50 -25.32
C ASP A 43 -25.43 -27.62 -24.89
N SER A 44 -25.55 -27.41 -23.58
CA SER A 44 -26.76 -26.92 -22.93
C SER A 44 -26.94 -25.41 -23.08
N ASP A 45 -25.87 -24.66 -23.33
CA ASP A 45 -25.89 -23.21 -23.52
C ASP A 45 -25.51 -22.72 -24.93
N ASP A 46 -25.20 -23.66 -25.83
CA ASP A 46 -24.88 -23.44 -27.25
C ASP A 46 -23.58 -22.62 -27.47
N ASP A 47 -22.59 -22.72 -26.59
CA ASP A 47 -21.32 -21.99 -26.71
C ASP A 47 -20.25 -22.73 -27.55
N GLY A 48 -20.49 -24.01 -27.84
CA GLY A 48 -19.63 -24.87 -28.64
C GLY A 48 -18.69 -25.77 -27.84
N VAL A 49 -18.76 -25.78 -26.50
CA VAL A 49 -18.12 -26.74 -25.61
C VAL A 49 -19.20 -27.71 -25.07
N PRO A 50 -19.08 -29.01 -25.32
CA PRO A 50 -20.08 -29.97 -24.83
C PRO A 50 -20.11 -30.05 -23.29
N ASP A 51 -21.29 -30.30 -22.70
CA ASP A 51 -21.55 -30.34 -21.24
C ASP A 51 -20.58 -31.21 -20.44
N ASN A 52 -19.98 -32.23 -21.08
CA ASN A 52 -19.04 -33.15 -20.45
C ASN A 52 -17.58 -32.66 -20.45
N GLU A 53 -17.30 -31.55 -21.14
CA GLU A 53 -16.01 -30.87 -21.25
C GLU A 53 -16.08 -29.41 -20.77
N ASP A 54 -17.26 -28.95 -20.37
CA ASP A 54 -17.56 -27.61 -19.87
C ASP A 54 -17.72 -27.61 -18.34
N GLU A 55 -16.96 -26.78 -17.63
CA GLU A 55 -17.09 -26.63 -16.17
C GLU A 55 -18.34 -25.81 -15.78
N PHE A 56 -18.90 -25.02 -16.71
CA PHE A 56 -20.13 -24.24 -16.52
C PHE A 56 -21.21 -24.49 -17.61
N PRO A 57 -21.79 -25.70 -17.73
CA PRO A 57 -22.67 -26.11 -18.85
C PRO A 57 -23.95 -25.30 -19.09
N ASP A 58 -24.29 -24.36 -18.20
CA ASP A 58 -25.49 -23.53 -18.30
C ASP A 58 -25.14 -22.05 -18.56
N ASN A 59 -23.85 -21.70 -18.75
CA ASN A 59 -23.35 -20.34 -18.88
C ASN A 59 -22.48 -20.16 -20.14
N PRO A 60 -23.03 -19.62 -21.24
CA PRO A 60 -22.32 -19.58 -22.52
C PRO A 60 -21.15 -18.59 -22.57
N ASP A 61 -20.96 -17.81 -21.49
CA ASP A 61 -19.86 -16.87 -21.33
C ASP A 61 -18.71 -17.47 -20.49
N GLU A 62 -18.81 -18.72 -19.98
CA GLU A 62 -17.78 -19.37 -19.14
C GLU A 62 -17.62 -20.85 -19.49
N GLN A 63 -16.38 -21.32 -19.69
CA GLN A 63 -16.11 -22.72 -20.06
C GLN A 63 -15.09 -23.41 -19.15
N TYR A 64 -14.27 -22.62 -18.45
CA TYR A 64 -13.09 -23.09 -17.73
C TYR A 64 -13.02 -22.44 -16.35
N ASP A 65 -12.54 -23.20 -15.38
CA ASP A 65 -12.25 -22.81 -14.00
C ASP A 65 -10.85 -23.36 -13.68
N ASP A 66 -9.82 -22.57 -13.98
CA ASP A 66 -8.43 -23.05 -14.03
C ASP A 66 -7.87 -23.37 -12.62
N ASP A 67 -8.39 -22.72 -11.58
CA ASP A 67 -8.00 -22.96 -10.19
C ASP A 67 -9.04 -23.72 -9.34
N GLY A 68 -10.29 -23.84 -9.81
CA GLY A 68 -11.32 -24.67 -9.22
C GLY A 68 -12.07 -24.01 -8.07
N ASP A 69 -12.10 -22.68 -8.01
CA ASP A 69 -12.76 -21.93 -6.93
C ASP A 69 -14.27 -21.68 -7.16
N GLY A 70 -14.74 -21.98 -8.38
CA GLY A 70 -16.13 -21.87 -8.80
C GLY A 70 -16.51 -20.56 -9.47
N VAL A 71 -15.56 -19.66 -9.74
CA VAL A 71 -15.71 -18.51 -10.65
C VAL A 71 -15.06 -18.85 -11.99
N GLY A 72 -15.75 -18.57 -13.09
CA GLY A 72 -15.21 -18.89 -14.42
C GLY A 72 -14.10 -17.93 -14.83
N ASN A 73 -13.14 -18.43 -15.62
CA ASN A 73 -11.95 -17.69 -16.02
C ASN A 73 -12.23 -16.33 -16.71
N ASN A 74 -13.42 -16.11 -17.30
CA ASN A 74 -13.74 -14.83 -17.94
C ASN A 74 -14.26 -13.77 -16.95
N GLU A 75 -14.83 -14.19 -15.81
CA GLU A 75 -15.29 -13.33 -14.71
C GLU A 75 -14.24 -13.19 -13.60
N ASP A 76 -13.33 -14.15 -13.48
CA ASP A 76 -12.27 -14.17 -12.48
C ASP A 76 -11.10 -13.22 -12.84
N ALA A 77 -10.77 -12.32 -11.92
CA ALA A 77 -9.63 -11.42 -12.04
C ALA A 77 -8.27 -12.15 -11.92
N PHE A 78 -8.21 -13.28 -11.21
CA PHE A 78 -7.00 -14.10 -11.03
C PHE A 78 -7.25 -15.60 -11.28
N PRO A 79 -7.45 -16.03 -12.55
CA PRO A 79 -7.83 -17.40 -12.92
C PRO A 79 -6.85 -18.54 -12.54
N GLU A 80 -5.74 -18.24 -11.89
CA GLU A 80 -4.75 -19.23 -11.46
C GLU A 80 -4.59 -19.27 -9.92
N ASP A 81 -5.39 -18.51 -9.17
CA ASP A 81 -5.33 -18.42 -7.71
C ASP A 81 -6.70 -18.59 -7.05
N GLU A 82 -6.94 -19.81 -6.55
CA GLU A 82 -8.20 -20.20 -5.88
C GLU A 82 -8.60 -19.33 -4.67
N ASN A 83 -7.73 -18.41 -4.23
CA ASN A 83 -7.97 -17.51 -3.11
C ASN A 83 -8.24 -16.06 -3.55
N GLU A 84 -8.23 -15.72 -4.84
CA GLU A 84 -8.43 -14.36 -5.33
C GLU A 84 -9.34 -14.32 -6.55
N GLN A 85 -10.53 -13.74 -6.40
CA GLN A 85 -11.55 -13.67 -7.48
C GLN A 85 -11.75 -12.26 -8.03
N TYR A 86 -11.40 -11.26 -7.23
CA TYR A 86 -11.79 -9.86 -7.43
C TYR A 86 -10.57 -8.94 -7.31
N ASP A 87 -10.54 -7.93 -8.16
CA ASP A 87 -9.59 -6.81 -8.15
C ASP A 87 -10.43 -5.53 -8.29
N SER A 88 -10.91 -5.03 -7.16
CA SER A 88 -11.95 -4.00 -7.11
C SER A 88 -11.48 -2.65 -7.67
N ASP A 89 -10.19 -2.33 -7.60
CA ASP A 89 -9.62 -1.08 -8.11
C ASP A 89 -8.73 -1.23 -9.35
N ASN A 90 -8.48 -2.46 -9.80
CA ASN A 90 -7.74 -2.84 -10.99
C ASN A 90 -6.25 -2.48 -10.92
N ASP A 91 -5.63 -2.62 -9.74
CA ASP A 91 -4.20 -2.38 -9.55
C ASP A 91 -3.33 -3.64 -9.70
N GLY A 92 -3.96 -4.81 -9.76
CA GLY A 92 -3.32 -6.10 -9.95
C GLY A 92 -2.99 -6.87 -8.67
N VAL A 93 -3.46 -6.42 -7.50
CA VAL A 93 -3.50 -7.18 -6.25
C VAL A 93 -4.94 -7.61 -5.98
N GLY A 94 -5.15 -8.86 -5.55
CA GLY A 94 -6.50 -9.35 -5.29
C GLY A 94 -7.09 -8.81 -3.99
N ASP A 95 -8.41 -8.64 -3.95
CA ASP A 95 -9.15 -8.06 -2.81
C ASP A 95 -8.87 -8.76 -1.47
N ASN A 96 -8.48 -10.05 -1.44
CA ASN A 96 -8.17 -10.74 -0.18
C ASN A 96 -6.73 -10.50 0.32
N GLU A 97 -5.79 -10.18 -0.57
CA GLU A 97 -4.41 -9.80 -0.27
C GLU A 97 -4.21 -8.29 -0.13
N ASP A 98 -5.10 -7.48 -0.71
CA ASP A 98 -5.04 -6.02 -0.67
C ASP A 98 -5.55 -5.43 0.65
N ALA A 99 -4.72 -4.62 1.31
CA ALA A 99 -5.12 -3.88 2.51
C ALA A 99 -6.14 -2.77 2.23
N PHE A 100 -6.15 -2.20 1.01
CA PHE A 100 -7.09 -1.17 0.57
C PHE A 100 -7.69 -1.49 -0.82
N PRO A 101 -8.62 -2.46 -0.92
CA PRO A 101 -9.17 -2.96 -2.19
C PRO A 101 -9.88 -1.95 -3.11
N GLU A 102 -9.99 -0.69 -2.71
CA GLU A 102 -10.70 0.35 -3.46
C GLU A 102 -9.78 1.53 -3.80
N ASP A 103 -8.50 1.47 -3.43
CA ASP A 103 -7.51 2.50 -3.71
C ASP A 103 -6.31 1.92 -4.47
N PRO A 104 -6.25 2.13 -5.81
CA PRO A 104 -5.24 1.50 -6.67
C PRO A 104 -3.82 2.04 -6.47
N TYR A 105 -3.64 2.91 -5.47
CA TYR A 105 -2.37 3.48 -5.08
C TYR A 105 -1.91 3.00 -3.69
N GLU A 106 -2.65 2.14 -2.99
CA GLU A 106 -2.31 1.65 -1.65
C GLU A 106 -2.60 0.15 -1.50
N GLN A 107 -1.58 -0.70 -1.56
CA GLN A 107 -1.75 -2.16 -1.45
C GLN A 107 -1.41 -2.72 -0.07
N TYR A 108 -0.67 -1.96 0.74
CA TYR A 108 -0.02 -2.44 1.95
C TYR A 108 -0.32 -1.51 3.13
N ASP A 109 -0.57 -2.11 4.29
CA ASP A 109 -0.68 -1.46 5.60
C ASP A 109 0.23 -2.26 6.56
N THR A 110 1.51 -1.90 6.58
CA THR A 110 2.55 -2.73 7.21
C THR A 110 2.35 -2.84 8.73
N ASP A 111 1.85 -1.79 9.39
CA ASP A 111 1.63 -1.77 10.84
C ASP A 111 0.17 -1.89 11.29
N ASN A 112 -0.77 -1.95 10.34
CA ASN A 112 -2.20 -2.16 10.52
C ASN A 112 -2.89 -1.03 11.28
N ASP A 113 -2.48 0.21 11.03
CA ASP A 113 -3.06 1.40 11.64
C ASP A 113 -4.20 2.04 10.82
N GLY A 114 -4.38 1.56 9.58
CA GLY A 114 -5.42 1.98 8.66
C GLY A 114 -5.02 3.10 7.69
N VAL A 115 -3.73 3.47 7.62
CA VAL A 115 -3.15 4.33 6.58
C VAL A 115 -2.22 3.49 5.71
N GLY A 116 -2.32 3.64 4.39
CA GLY A 116 -1.50 2.87 3.46
C GLY A 116 -0.03 3.29 3.47
N ASP A 117 0.86 2.34 3.22
CA ASP A 117 2.31 2.54 3.27
C ASP A 117 2.82 3.67 2.35
N ASN A 118 2.09 4.05 1.27
CA ASN A 118 2.51 5.16 0.41
C ASN A 118 2.08 6.54 0.95
N GLU A 119 1.01 6.61 1.75
CA GLU A 119 0.54 7.81 2.45
C GLU A 119 1.11 7.97 3.87
N ASP A 120 1.56 6.87 4.49
CA ASP A 120 2.11 6.86 5.83
C ASP A 120 3.58 7.33 5.88
N ALA A 121 3.85 8.33 6.71
CA ALA A 121 5.20 8.82 6.96
C ALA A 121 6.06 7.82 7.78
N PHE A 122 5.45 6.93 8.57
CA PHE A 122 6.13 5.90 9.37
C PHE A 122 5.44 4.52 9.27
N PRO A 123 5.55 3.82 8.12
CA PRO A 123 4.84 2.55 7.83
C PRO A 123 5.09 1.36 8.78
N GLU A 124 5.95 1.49 9.79
CA GLU A 124 6.25 0.42 10.75
C GLU A 124 5.82 0.80 12.19
N ASP A 125 5.25 1.98 12.39
CA ASP A 125 4.87 2.52 13.70
C ASP A 125 3.39 2.93 13.72
N PRO A 126 2.50 2.06 14.25
CA PRO A 126 1.05 2.27 14.16
C PRO A 126 0.53 3.40 15.06
N ASP A 127 1.43 4.04 15.81
CA ASP A 127 1.14 5.23 16.62
C ASP A 127 1.59 6.53 15.89
N GLU A 128 2.15 6.50 14.68
CA GLU A 128 2.73 7.67 13.98
C GLU A 128 2.44 7.72 12.46
N GLN A 129 1.42 8.47 12.04
CA GLN A 129 1.04 8.54 10.61
C GLN A 129 1.63 9.73 9.84
N TYR A 130 2.02 10.79 10.56
CA TYR A 130 2.30 12.11 9.98
C TYR A 130 3.64 12.65 10.44
N ASN A 131 4.33 13.35 9.55
CA ASN A 131 5.55 14.11 9.80
C ASN A 131 5.37 15.51 9.18
N SER A 132 4.65 16.36 9.90
CA SER A 132 4.11 17.62 9.36
C SER A 132 5.18 18.63 8.97
N ASP A 133 6.36 18.59 9.58
CA ASP A 133 7.47 19.50 9.29
C ASP A 133 8.66 18.85 8.55
N GLY A 134 8.68 17.53 8.44
CA GLY A 134 9.70 16.77 7.73
C GLY A 134 11.01 16.60 8.49
N ASP A 135 11.04 16.75 9.81
CA ASP A 135 12.25 16.63 10.62
C ASP A 135 12.62 15.18 11.01
N GLY A 136 11.69 14.25 10.79
CA GLY A 136 11.91 12.81 10.98
C GLY A 136 11.43 12.28 12.32
N LEU A 137 10.81 13.11 13.16
CA LEU A 137 9.94 12.67 14.24
C LEU A 137 8.49 12.68 13.77
N GLY A 138 7.70 11.72 14.26
CA GLY A 138 6.27 11.70 14.00
C GLY A 138 5.54 12.72 14.86
N ASP A 139 4.40 13.19 14.36
CA ASP A 139 3.61 14.26 15.00
C ASP A 139 3.18 13.91 16.44
N ASN A 140 3.03 12.62 16.81
CA ASN A 140 2.67 12.23 18.18
C ASN A 140 3.89 12.20 19.14
N GLY A 141 5.09 11.99 18.60
CA GLY A 141 6.38 11.99 19.29
C GLY A 141 7.08 13.35 19.31
N ASP A 142 6.63 14.28 18.47
CA ASP A 142 7.17 15.63 18.34
C ASP A 142 6.45 16.62 19.29
N ASN A 143 7.22 17.36 20.10
CA ASN A 143 6.66 18.41 20.95
C ASN A 143 6.33 19.70 20.19
N CYS A 144 6.87 19.87 18.97
CA CYS A 144 6.66 20.97 18.06
C CYS A 144 6.36 20.51 16.61
N PRO A 145 5.26 19.77 16.35
CA PRO A 145 4.99 19.07 15.06
C PRO A 145 5.00 19.89 13.77
N TYR A 146 5.05 21.21 13.86
CA TYR A 146 4.97 22.12 12.71
C TYR A 146 6.22 22.98 12.54
N GLU A 147 7.29 22.70 13.29
CA GLU A 147 8.48 23.55 13.40
C GLU A 147 9.77 22.72 13.24
N TYR A 148 10.21 22.57 11.99
CA TYR A 148 11.35 21.72 11.62
C TYR A 148 12.55 21.82 12.58
N ALA A 149 12.84 20.73 13.31
CA ALA A 149 14.02 20.67 14.15
C ALA A 149 14.52 19.25 14.45
N MET A 150 15.61 18.85 13.78
CA MET A 150 16.38 17.60 13.98
C MET A 150 16.97 17.44 15.41
N THR A 151 16.12 17.35 16.42
CA THR A 151 16.41 17.29 17.85
C THR A 151 15.63 16.15 18.48
N GLU A 152 15.97 15.73 19.70
CA GLU A 152 15.29 14.61 20.36
C GLU A 152 13.83 14.93 20.70
N ASP A 153 13.52 16.21 20.90
CA ASP A 153 12.20 16.71 21.28
C ASP A 153 11.42 17.34 20.12
N GLY A 154 11.99 17.37 18.90
CA GLY A 154 11.41 17.96 17.68
C GLY A 154 11.21 19.48 17.73
N CYS A 155 11.76 20.15 18.75
CA CYS A 155 11.61 21.58 18.93
C CYS A 155 12.89 22.35 18.53
N PRO A 156 12.76 23.46 17.78
CA PRO A 156 13.88 24.35 17.53
C PRO A 156 14.47 24.81 18.86
N LYS A 157 15.77 24.57 19.05
CA LYS A 157 16.47 25.13 20.20
C LYS A 157 16.60 26.62 19.97
N GLU A 158 16.07 27.40 20.90
CA GLU A 158 16.34 28.83 20.91
C GLU A 158 17.83 29.05 21.15
N GLU A 159 18.58 29.33 20.07
CA GLU A 159 19.92 29.88 20.17
C GLU A 159 19.79 31.30 20.72
N THR A 160 19.94 31.47 22.03
CA THR A 160 20.10 32.80 22.61
C THR A 160 21.47 33.33 22.24
N MET A 161 21.51 34.35 21.38
CA MET A 161 22.72 35.12 21.14
C MET A 161 22.91 36.12 22.27
N TYR A 162 24.06 36.06 22.94
CA TYR A 162 24.44 37.07 23.93
C TYR A 162 25.79 37.72 23.56
N VAL A 163 25.95 38.98 23.93
CA VAL A 163 27.21 39.69 23.70
C VAL A 163 28.09 39.51 24.92
N GLN A 164 29.28 38.93 24.71
CA GLN A 164 30.30 38.86 25.74
C GLN A 164 31.32 39.99 25.55
N TYR A 165 31.62 40.73 26.61
CA TYR A 165 32.70 41.72 26.61
C TYR A 165 33.62 41.54 27.80
N LYS A 166 34.87 41.99 27.60
CA LYS A 166 35.85 42.11 28.69
C LYS A 166 36.00 43.57 29.10
N ASP A 167 35.97 43.80 30.40
CA ASP A 167 36.31 45.11 30.96
C ASP A 167 37.84 45.29 31.07
N PHE A 168 38.30 46.43 31.60
CA PHE A 168 39.73 46.70 31.76
C PHE A 168 40.42 45.87 32.84
N ASN A 169 39.65 45.21 33.71
CA ASN A 169 40.16 44.28 34.70
C ASN A 169 40.28 42.85 34.13
N ASP A 170 39.98 42.68 32.84
CA ASP A 170 39.92 41.38 32.15
C ASP A 170 38.80 40.47 32.71
N GLU A 171 37.78 41.07 33.34
CA GLU A 171 36.57 40.38 33.79
C GLU A 171 35.59 40.24 32.62
N THR A 172 34.97 39.07 32.53
CA THR A 172 34.07 38.70 31.44
C THR A 172 32.62 38.92 31.85
N HIS A 173 31.87 39.66 31.04
CA HIS A 173 30.46 39.99 31.27
C HIS A 173 29.59 39.54 30.08
N ASN A 174 28.39 39.02 30.35
CA ASN A 174 27.43 38.56 29.34
C ASN A 174 26.21 39.50 29.30
N CYS A 175 25.88 40.03 28.11
CA CYS A 175 24.66 40.79 27.86
C CYS A 175 23.64 39.90 27.16
N ASP A 176 22.60 39.52 27.88
CA ASP A 176 21.56 38.59 27.44
C ASP A 176 20.32 39.38 26.96
N ASP A 177 19.92 39.25 25.69
CA ASP A 177 18.60 39.72 25.23
C ASP A 177 17.58 38.61 25.47
N ARG A 178 17.18 38.42 26.72
CA ARG A 178 16.30 37.31 27.14
C ARG A 178 14.85 37.40 26.65
N THR A 179 14.49 38.35 25.78
CA THR A 179 13.07 38.53 25.47
C THR A 179 12.67 38.36 24.02
N GLY A 180 13.58 38.44 23.04
CA GLY A 180 13.20 38.40 21.61
C GLY A 180 12.15 39.45 21.20
N ASN A 181 11.74 40.34 22.12
CA ASN A 181 10.58 41.21 22.04
C ASN A 181 10.96 42.69 22.23
N GLY A 182 12.25 43.01 22.29
CA GLY A 182 12.72 44.38 22.48
C GLY A 182 12.21 45.03 23.77
N GLU A 183 11.78 44.24 24.76
CA GLU A 183 11.43 44.76 26.08
C GLU A 183 12.69 44.86 26.93
N SER A 184 13.10 46.11 27.17
CA SER A 184 14.24 46.46 28.01
C SER A 184 14.17 45.76 29.35
N ILE A 185 15.06 44.80 29.59
CA ILE A 185 15.36 44.32 30.93
C ILE A 185 15.97 45.50 31.68
N ASN A 186 15.19 46.10 32.58
CA ASN A 186 15.73 47.02 33.58
C ASN A 186 16.52 46.18 34.60
N ASP A 187 17.64 45.62 34.18
CA ASP A 187 18.65 45.16 35.11
C ASP A 187 19.32 46.43 35.67
N SER A 188 19.40 46.51 36.99
CA SER A 188 19.98 47.63 37.73
C SER A 188 21.49 47.82 37.51
N ASN A 189 22.08 47.11 36.53
CA ASN A 189 23.45 47.28 36.05
C ASN A 189 23.41 47.80 34.59
N GLU A 190 23.66 49.10 34.44
CA GLU A 190 23.58 49.94 33.22
C GLU A 190 24.50 49.56 32.03
N GLU A 191 24.95 48.32 31.88
CA GLU A 191 26.06 47.99 30.95
C GLU A 191 25.65 47.35 29.61
N CYS A 192 24.37 46.99 29.46
CA CYS A 192 23.82 46.42 28.23
C CYS A 192 22.72 47.33 27.67
N TRP A 193 23.11 48.54 27.22
CA TRP A 193 22.20 49.45 26.51
C TRP A 193 22.51 49.48 25.01
N ASP A 194 21.42 49.45 24.27
CA ASP A 194 21.22 49.55 22.83
C ASP A 194 22.32 50.30 22.03
N GLY A 195 22.94 49.59 21.09
CA GLY A 195 23.44 50.16 19.84
C GLY A 195 24.72 51.00 19.84
N TYR A 196 25.38 51.29 20.97
CA TYR A 196 26.64 52.06 20.96
C TYR A 196 27.76 51.41 21.79
N LEU A 197 28.77 50.90 21.09
CA LEU A 197 30.07 50.57 21.68
C LEU A 197 30.70 51.88 22.20
N ARG A 198 30.75 52.05 23.52
CA ARG A 198 31.62 53.06 24.12
C ARG A 198 33.07 52.71 23.73
N GLN A 199 33.91 53.74 23.52
CA GLN A 199 35.32 53.63 23.08
C GLN A 199 36.26 52.96 24.14
N ASP A 200 35.69 52.34 25.16
CA ASP A 200 36.33 51.90 26.40
C ASP A 200 36.25 50.37 26.60
N LYS A 201 35.99 49.58 25.55
CA LYS A 201 36.04 48.10 25.61
C LYS A 201 37.24 47.55 24.82
N ASN A 202 37.97 46.60 25.40
CA ASN A 202 39.19 46.03 24.81
C ASN A 202 38.92 44.85 23.86
N GLU A 203 37.85 44.09 24.08
CA GLU A 203 37.45 42.94 23.24
C GLU A 203 35.94 42.73 23.35
N ILE A 204 35.28 42.46 22.21
CA ILE A 204 33.84 42.14 22.12
C ILE A 204 33.70 40.87 21.29
N LYS A 205 32.92 39.92 21.79
CA LYS A 205 32.58 38.67 21.09
C LYS A 205 31.07 38.49 21.08
N ILE A 206 30.54 38.12 19.93
CA ILE A 206 29.19 37.55 19.84
C ILE A 206 29.36 36.06 20.17
N VAL A 207 28.60 35.56 21.13
CA VAL A 207 28.64 34.16 21.56
C VAL A 207 27.26 33.56 21.32
N SER A 208 27.22 32.41 20.65
CA SER A 208 26.04 31.55 20.56
C SER A 208 26.22 30.35 21.49
N GLU A 209 25.26 30.11 22.39
CA GLU A 209 25.27 28.94 23.28
C GLU A 209 23.92 28.23 23.27
N ASN A 210 23.95 26.89 23.23
CA ASN A 210 22.78 26.04 23.37
C ASN A 210 22.34 25.96 24.84
N LEU A 211 21.13 26.39 25.17
CA LEU A 211 20.60 26.45 26.54
C LEU A 211 20.43 25.09 27.24
N ASN A 212 20.58 23.96 26.54
CA ASN A 212 20.53 22.62 27.17
C ASN A 212 21.70 22.39 28.15
N ASN A 213 22.78 23.18 28.07
CA ASN A 213 23.88 23.15 29.05
C ASN A 213 23.72 24.15 30.21
N ALA A 214 22.73 25.06 30.17
CA ALA A 214 22.58 26.11 31.17
C ALA A 214 21.80 25.68 32.42
N LYS A 215 21.13 24.50 32.40
CA LYS A 215 20.47 23.96 33.60
C LYS A 215 21.39 23.20 34.55
N ASP A 216 22.60 22.83 34.13
CA ASP A 216 23.54 22.05 34.95
C ASP A 216 24.71 22.85 35.57
N SER A 217 24.87 24.13 35.26
CA SER A 217 25.96 24.97 35.80
C SER A 217 25.63 25.67 37.13
N ASN A 218 24.45 25.46 37.72
CA ASN A 218 24.08 25.97 39.05
C ASN A 218 24.25 24.94 40.20
N LYS A 219 25.15 23.96 40.03
CA LYS A 219 25.71 23.16 41.12
C LYS A 219 27.23 23.21 41.08
N GLY A 220 27.79 24.22 41.77
CA GLY A 220 29.21 24.35 42.07
C GLY A 220 29.43 25.28 43.24
#